data_AF-A0A645I1G9-F1
#
_entry.id   AF-A0A645I1G9-F1
#
_cell.length_a   1.000
_cell.length_b   1.000
_cell.length_c   1.000
_cell.angle_alpha   90.00
_cell.angle_beta   90.00
_cell.angle_gamma   90.00
#
_symmetry.space_group_name_H-M   'P 1'
#
loop_
_entity.id
_entity.type
_entity.pdbx_description
1 polymer ?
#
loop_
_entity_poly.entity_id
_entity_poly.type
_entity_poly.pdbx_seq_one_letter_code
_entity_poly.pdbx_strand_id
1 'polypeptide(L)'
;MLAANVGAPELNTFTQTHFWQALRHAQYTVEWQGDGPACHTQGTLWGGNLAMLISLIGTPWMPKIENGILVLEDINEHPFRVERMLLQLVDAGILNRQSAIVLGSFSGSTPNEYDAGYDLNTVYAFLRERLSIPLITGLDFGHEPRTVTLALGAHAVLQNSQNGTQLTISGHPFLKS
;
A
#
# COMPACT_ATOMS: atom_id res chain seq x y z
N MET A 1 8.65 -10.59 7.26
CA MET A 1 8.85 -11.13 8.62
C MET A 1 9.60 -12.46 8.60
N LEU A 2 10.14 -12.89 9.76
CA LEU A 2 11.03 -14.06 9.88
C LEU A 2 10.40 -15.33 9.31
N ALA A 3 9.25 -15.78 9.82
CA ALA A 3 8.66 -17.05 9.42
C ALA A 3 8.22 -17.08 7.94
N ALA A 4 7.46 -16.08 7.50
CA ALA A 4 6.84 -16.06 6.17
C ALA A 4 7.80 -15.71 5.02
N ASN A 5 8.92 -15.01 5.29
CA ASN A 5 9.86 -14.61 4.25
C ASN A 5 11.22 -15.31 4.41
N VAL A 6 11.90 -15.12 5.55
CA VAL A 6 13.26 -15.67 5.77
C VAL A 6 13.23 -17.18 6.03
N GLY A 7 12.19 -17.66 6.69
CA GLY A 7 11.94 -19.07 6.99
C GLY A 7 11.13 -19.81 5.92
N ALA A 8 10.81 -19.16 4.79
CA ALA A 8 10.19 -19.84 3.67
C ALA A 8 11.16 -20.88 3.07
N PRO A 9 10.66 -21.95 2.43
CA PRO A 9 11.51 -22.95 1.78
C PRO A 9 12.50 -22.34 0.79
N GLU A 10 12.06 -21.30 0.08
CA GLU A 10 12.88 -20.50 -0.81
C GLU A 10 12.79 -19.02 -0.45
N LEU A 11 13.93 -18.38 -0.31
CA LEU A 11 14.01 -16.96 0.01
C LEU A 11 13.85 -16.11 -1.25
N ASN A 12 12.68 -15.48 -1.40
CA ASN A 12 12.35 -14.68 -2.58
C ASN A 12 13.35 -13.53 -2.82
N THR A 13 14.04 -13.55 -3.96
CA THR A 13 15.08 -12.56 -4.30
C THR A 13 14.55 -11.14 -4.40
N PHE A 14 13.33 -10.93 -4.90
CA PHE A 14 12.74 -9.59 -4.99
C PHE A 14 12.57 -8.98 -3.60
N THR A 15 12.04 -9.75 -2.65
CA THR A 15 11.86 -9.33 -1.25
C THR A 15 13.20 -9.05 -0.58
N GLN A 16 14.21 -9.90 -0.79
CA GLN A 16 15.56 -9.66 -0.25
C GLN A 16 16.18 -8.37 -0.78
N THR A 17 16.10 -8.14 -2.09
CA THR A 17 16.68 -6.96 -2.75
C THR A 17 16.08 -5.70 -2.15
N HIS A 18 14.75 -5.61 -2.09
CA HIS A 18 14.07 -4.41 -1.56
C HIS A 18 14.29 -4.22 -0.05
N PHE A 19 14.38 -5.31 0.72
CA PHE A 19 14.71 -5.26 2.14
C PHE A 19 16.09 -4.62 2.37
N TRP A 20 17.12 -5.10 1.68
CA TRP A 20 18.46 -4.55 1.85
C TRP A 20 18.60 -3.16 1.24
N GLN A 21 17.87 -2.86 0.18
CA GLN A 21 17.86 -1.53 -0.42
C GLN A 21 17.36 -0.48 0.58
N ALA A 22 16.23 -0.75 1.25
CA ALA A 22 15.69 0.14 2.28
C ALA A 22 16.65 0.31 3.47
N LEU A 23 17.31 -0.76 3.91
CA LEU A 23 18.18 -0.70 5.09
C LEU A 23 19.57 -0.11 4.84
N ARG A 24 20.06 -0.09 3.59
CA ARG A 24 21.45 0.31 3.29
C ARG A 24 21.57 1.64 2.57
N HIS A 25 20.46 2.20 2.09
CA HIS A 25 20.46 3.47 1.37
C HIS A 25 19.61 4.52 2.08
N ALA A 26 20.17 5.72 2.21
CA ALA A 26 19.45 6.89 2.74
C ALA A 26 18.25 7.30 1.87
N GLN A 27 18.27 6.90 0.59
CA GLN A 27 17.18 7.05 -0.36
C GLN A 27 17.13 5.82 -1.27
N TYR A 28 15.93 5.35 -1.58
CA TYR A 28 15.70 4.26 -2.53
C TYR A 28 14.41 4.47 -3.32
N THR A 29 14.32 3.84 -4.49
CA THR A 29 13.12 3.89 -5.34
C THR A 29 12.59 2.48 -5.56
N VAL A 30 11.28 2.33 -5.38
CA VAL A 30 10.50 1.16 -5.79
C VAL A 30 9.79 1.48 -7.10
N GLU A 31 9.87 0.58 -8.07
CA GLU A 31 9.27 0.76 -9.39
C GLU A 31 8.34 -0.42 -9.72
N TRP A 32 7.17 -0.12 -10.30
CA TRP A 32 6.22 -1.13 -10.77
C TRP A 32 5.34 -0.58 -11.89
N GLN A 33 4.57 -1.46 -12.53
CA GLN A 33 3.54 -1.07 -13.51
C GLN A 33 2.21 -0.86 -12.79
N GLY A 34 2.03 0.31 -12.19
CA GLY A 34 0.82 0.63 -11.44
C GLY A 34 -0.33 1.09 -12.34
N ASP A 35 -1.56 0.75 -11.95
CA ASP A 35 -2.78 1.23 -12.60
C ASP A 35 -3.37 2.41 -11.81
N GLY A 36 -3.66 3.50 -12.52
CA GLY A 36 -4.19 4.74 -11.96
C GLY A 36 -3.83 5.97 -12.81
N PRO A 37 -4.31 7.16 -12.44
CA PRO A 37 -4.04 8.38 -13.20
C PRO A 37 -2.56 8.77 -13.15
N ALA A 38 -2.11 9.54 -14.14
CA ALA A 38 -0.81 10.18 -14.07
C ALA A 38 -0.78 11.18 -12.90
N CYS A 39 0.26 11.13 -12.09
CA CYS A 39 0.38 12.01 -10.92
C CYS A 39 1.84 12.22 -10.53
N HIS A 40 2.09 13.31 -9.81
CA HIS A 40 3.33 13.55 -9.09
C HIS A 40 2.97 14.20 -7.76
N THR A 41 3.23 13.49 -6.68
CA THR A 41 2.83 13.90 -5.34
C THR A 41 3.86 13.47 -4.30
N GLN A 42 3.84 14.11 -3.14
CA GLN A 42 4.78 13.83 -2.07
C GLN A 42 4.09 13.93 -0.72
N GLY A 43 4.66 13.25 0.28
CA GLY A 43 4.11 13.25 1.63
C GLY A 43 4.84 12.29 2.56
N THR A 44 4.36 12.22 3.79
CA THR A 44 4.77 11.14 4.71
C THR A 44 4.22 9.82 4.21
N LEU A 45 5.08 8.82 4.03
CA LEU A 45 4.68 7.44 3.72
C LEU A 45 4.12 6.76 4.96
N TRP A 46 2.93 6.20 4.89
CA TRP A 46 2.32 5.50 6.02
C TRP A 46 1.31 4.45 5.58
N GLY A 47 0.78 3.67 6.52
CA GLY A 47 -0.19 2.60 6.26
C GLY A 47 0.32 1.22 6.67
N GLY A 48 0.08 0.21 5.84
CA GLY A 48 0.35 -1.20 6.13
C GLY A 48 -0.90 -2.06 5.91
N ASN A 49 -1.13 -3.01 6.81
CA ASN A 49 -2.29 -3.89 6.76
C ASN A 49 -3.60 -3.11 7.01
N LEU A 50 -4.58 -3.26 6.12
CA LEU A 50 -5.85 -2.54 6.15
C LEU A 50 -6.67 -2.90 7.40
N ALA A 51 -6.90 -4.18 7.68
CA ALA A 51 -7.63 -4.60 8.88
C ALA A 51 -7.00 -4.07 10.19
N MET A 52 -5.67 -4.09 10.30
CA MET A 52 -4.97 -3.49 11.44
C MET A 52 -5.20 -1.98 11.52
N LEU A 53 -5.10 -1.26 10.41
CA LEU A 53 -5.35 0.19 10.40
C LEU A 53 -6.78 0.53 10.83
N ILE A 54 -7.77 -0.24 10.36
CA ILE A 54 -9.17 -0.10 10.75
C ILE A 54 -9.35 -0.31 12.26
N SER A 55 -8.67 -1.30 12.84
CA SER A 55 -8.74 -1.59 14.28
C SER A 55 -8.27 -0.43 15.16
N LEU A 56 -7.50 0.51 14.60
CA LEU A 56 -6.99 1.67 15.33
C LEU A 56 -7.94 2.86 15.30
N ILE A 57 -8.93 2.91 14.41
CA ILE A 57 -9.85 4.05 14.29
C ILE A 57 -10.58 4.29 15.63
N GLY A 58 -10.52 5.53 16.13
CA GLY A 58 -11.10 5.92 17.42
C GLY A 58 -10.17 5.70 18.62
N THR A 59 -9.04 5.02 18.44
CA THR A 59 -8.04 4.83 19.50
C THR A 59 -7.00 5.97 19.53
N PRO A 60 -6.25 6.13 20.63
CA PRO A 60 -5.13 7.09 20.70
C PRO A 60 -3.96 6.78 19.74
N TRP A 61 -3.91 5.56 19.19
CA TRP A 61 -2.79 5.09 18.36
C TRP A 61 -3.00 5.32 16.87
N MET A 62 -4.19 5.76 16.44
CA MET A 62 -4.43 6.06 15.02
C MET A 62 -3.57 7.24 14.57
N PRO A 63 -2.68 7.07 13.56
CA PRO A 63 -1.87 8.16 13.07
C PRO A 63 -2.74 9.29 12.49
N LYS A 64 -2.47 10.52 12.92
CA LYS A 64 -3.12 11.74 12.40
C LYS A 64 -2.25 12.37 11.31
N ILE A 65 -2.03 11.62 10.22
CA ILE A 65 -1.22 12.05 9.08
C ILE A 65 -2.14 12.65 8.00
N GLU A 66 -1.79 13.85 7.57
CA GLU A 66 -2.42 14.60 6.48
C GLU A 66 -1.38 14.87 5.40
N ASN A 67 -1.83 15.01 4.16
CA ASN A 67 -0.98 15.17 2.97
C ASN A 67 0.07 14.05 2.84
N GLY A 68 -0.27 12.84 3.28
CA GLY A 68 0.60 11.66 3.21
C GLY A 68 0.40 10.84 1.93
N ILE A 69 1.23 9.83 1.77
CA ILE A 69 1.01 8.73 0.81
C ILE A 69 0.64 7.51 1.64
N LEU A 70 -0.63 7.11 1.57
CA LEU A 70 -1.18 5.99 2.34
C LEU A 70 -1.12 4.71 1.51
N VAL A 71 -0.36 3.72 1.99
CA VAL A 71 -0.22 2.40 1.35
C VAL A 71 -1.02 1.35 2.12
N LEU A 72 -1.87 0.59 1.44
CA LEU A 72 -2.76 -0.39 2.06
C LEU A 72 -2.64 -1.76 1.38
N GLU A 73 -2.64 -2.82 2.18
CA GLU A 73 -2.63 -4.22 1.74
C GLU A 73 -3.47 -5.08 2.70
N ASP A 74 -3.90 -6.27 2.29
CA ASP A 74 -4.52 -7.22 3.22
C ASP A 74 -4.44 -8.68 2.73
N ILE A 75 -4.84 -9.63 3.58
CA ILE A 75 -4.85 -11.07 3.29
C ILE A 75 -6.13 -11.75 3.78
N ASN A 76 -6.67 -12.64 2.95
CA ASN A 76 -7.89 -13.44 3.22
C ASN A 76 -9.13 -12.59 3.52
N GLU A 77 -9.15 -11.36 3.00
CA GLU A 77 -10.31 -10.48 3.07
C GLU A 77 -11.06 -10.51 1.74
N HIS A 78 -12.31 -10.94 1.81
CA HIS A 78 -13.20 -10.94 0.65
C HIS A 78 -13.36 -9.51 0.10
N PRO A 79 -13.50 -9.27 -1.22
CA PRO A 79 -13.62 -7.94 -1.81
C PRO A 79 -14.62 -7.01 -1.09
N PHE A 80 -15.78 -7.51 -0.66
CA PHE A 80 -16.76 -6.68 0.07
C PHE A 80 -16.23 -6.19 1.43
N ARG A 81 -15.38 -6.98 2.11
CA ARG A 81 -14.77 -6.60 3.39
C ARG A 81 -13.71 -5.53 3.18
N VAL A 82 -12.92 -5.67 2.11
CA VAL A 82 -11.97 -4.65 1.65
C VAL A 82 -12.72 -3.34 1.37
N GLU A 83 -13.79 -3.37 0.58
CA GLU A 83 -14.60 -2.17 0.30
C GLU A 83 -15.15 -1.55 1.58
N ARG A 84 -15.77 -2.35 2.46
CA ARG A 84 -16.34 -1.86 3.72
C ARG A 84 -15.29 -1.14 4.58
N MET A 85 -14.08 -1.68 4.65
CA MET A 85 -12.97 -1.06 5.39
C MET A 85 -12.48 0.22 4.72
N LEU A 86 -12.30 0.21 3.39
CA LEU A 86 -11.92 1.41 2.64
C LEU A 86 -12.96 2.53 2.78
N LEU A 87 -14.26 2.20 2.74
CA LEU A 87 -15.34 3.15 2.97
C LEU A 87 -15.32 3.72 4.40
N GLN A 88 -14.99 2.92 5.41
CA GLN A 88 -14.82 3.45 6.77
C GLN A 88 -13.68 4.49 6.83
N LEU A 89 -12.60 4.30 6.07
CA LEU A 89 -11.54 5.31 5.96
C LEU A 89 -11.98 6.55 5.17
N VAL A 90 -12.86 6.40 4.18
CA VAL A 90 -13.49 7.53 3.46
C VAL A 90 -14.37 8.34 4.42
N ASP A 91 -15.30 7.69 5.09
CA ASP A 91 -16.30 8.33 5.95
C ASP A 91 -15.69 8.94 7.22
N ALA A 92 -14.56 8.38 7.69
CA ALA A 92 -13.76 8.98 8.75
C ALA A 92 -12.91 10.19 8.28
N GLY A 93 -12.95 10.54 6.99
CA GLY A 93 -12.18 11.63 6.39
C GLY A 93 -10.69 11.33 6.19
N ILE A 94 -10.27 10.07 6.39
CA ILE A 94 -8.86 9.69 6.43
C ILE A 94 -8.27 9.57 5.03
N LEU A 95 -9.01 9.01 4.06
CA LEU A 95 -8.51 8.91 2.69
C LEU A 95 -8.41 10.29 2.04
N ASN A 96 -9.46 11.12 2.14
CA ASN A 96 -9.54 12.41 1.44
C ASN A 96 -8.51 13.46 1.90
N ARG A 97 -7.88 13.28 3.07
CA ARG A 97 -6.81 14.17 3.55
C ARG A 97 -5.41 13.73 3.10
N GLN A 98 -5.28 12.67 2.30
CA GLN A 98 -4.00 12.20 1.77
C GLN A 98 -3.67 12.84 0.42
N SER A 99 -2.40 12.82 0.03
CA SER A 99 -1.97 13.28 -1.29
C SER A 99 -2.05 12.17 -2.36
N ALA A 100 -2.02 10.90 -1.93
CA ALA A 100 -2.30 9.72 -2.76
C ALA A 100 -2.60 8.49 -1.90
N ILE A 101 -3.30 7.53 -2.52
CA ILE A 101 -3.46 6.17 -2.01
C ILE A 101 -2.70 5.21 -2.93
N VAL A 102 -1.97 4.27 -2.34
CA VAL A 102 -1.35 3.15 -3.07
C VAL A 102 -1.90 1.83 -2.52
N LEU A 103 -2.43 0.99 -3.40
CA LEU A 103 -2.93 -0.33 -3.04
C LEU A 103 -1.89 -1.39 -3.41
N GLY A 104 -1.48 -2.13 -2.37
CA GLY A 104 -0.61 -3.28 -2.47
C GLY A 104 -1.37 -4.56 -2.81
N SER A 105 -0.85 -5.69 -2.33
CA SER A 105 -1.43 -7.01 -2.51
C SER A 105 -2.65 -7.21 -1.62
N PHE A 106 -3.75 -7.66 -2.21
CA PHE A 106 -4.93 -8.16 -1.49
C PHE A 106 -5.07 -9.65 -1.79
N SER A 107 -4.37 -10.49 -1.04
CA SER A 107 -4.25 -11.93 -1.33
C SER A 107 -5.40 -12.74 -0.71
N GLY A 108 -5.70 -13.91 -1.27
CA GLY A 108 -6.80 -14.76 -0.78
C GLY A 108 -8.18 -14.11 -0.93
N SER A 109 -8.34 -13.22 -1.91
CA SER A 109 -9.52 -12.37 -2.14
C SER A 109 -10.38 -12.82 -3.34
N THR A 110 -10.20 -14.06 -3.80
CA THR A 110 -10.90 -14.58 -4.98
C THR A 110 -12.42 -14.59 -4.75
N PRO A 111 -13.22 -14.06 -5.69
CA PRO A 111 -14.67 -14.15 -5.63
C PRO A 111 -15.18 -15.59 -5.65
N ASN A 112 -16.38 -15.79 -5.14
CA ASN A 112 -17.17 -17.01 -5.26
C ASN A 112 -18.37 -16.80 -6.21
N GLU A 113 -19.14 -17.86 -6.47
CA GLU A 113 -20.26 -17.81 -7.43
C GLU A 113 -21.34 -16.78 -7.07
N TYR A 114 -21.57 -16.53 -5.78
CA TYR A 114 -22.59 -15.58 -5.31
C TYR A 114 -22.24 -14.12 -5.63
N ASP A 115 -20.95 -13.81 -5.82
CA ASP A 115 -20.50 -12.45 -6.09
C ASP A 115 -20.91 -11.94 -7.47
N ALA A 116 -21.30 -12.84 -8.39
CA ALA A 116 -21.90 -12.49 -9.67
C ALA A 116 -21.13 -11.42 -10.47
N GLY A 117 -19.79 -11.50 -10.44
CA GLY A 117 -18.88 -10.56 -11.12
C GLY A 117 -18.30 -9.46 -10.23
N TYR A 118 -18.69 -9.38 -8.96
CA TYR A 118 -18.09 -8.47 -8.00
C TYR A 118 -16.70 -8.96 -7.54
N ASP A 119 -15.70 -8.10 -7.70
CA ASP A 119 -14.30 -8.41 -7.42
C ASP A 119 -13.54 -7.17 -6.91
N LEU A 120 -12.22 -7.30 -6.69
CA LEU A 120 -11.39 -6.16 -6.28
C LEU A 120 -11.35 -5.02 -7.32
N ASN A 121 -11.44 -5.32 -8.62
CA ASN A 121 -11.48 -4.27 -9.64
C ASN A 121 -12.74 -3.41 -9.50
N THR A 122 -13.86 -4.05 -9.14
CA THR A 122 -15.13 -3.39 -8.82
C THR A 122 -14.95 -2.45 -7.62
N VAL A 123 -14.31 -2.92 -6.55
CA VAL A 123 -13.98 -2.12 -5.37
C VAL A 123 -13.12 -0.91 -5.74
N TYR A 124 -12.06 -1.11 -6.54
CA TYR A 124 -11.15 -0.03 -6.93
C TYR A 124 -11.84 1.01 -7.80
N ALA A 125 -12.68 0.59 -8.74
CA ALA A 125 -13.48 1.49 -9.57
C ALA A 125 -14.42 2.34 -8.72
N PHE A 126 -15.15 1.71 -7.80
CA PHE A 126 -16.07 2.40 -6.90
C PHE A 126 -15.36 3.40 -5.96
N LEU A 127 -14.18 3.04 -5.44
CA LEU A 127 -13.35 3.94 -4.62
C LEU A 127 -12.84 5.14 -5.43
N ARG A 128 -12.41 4.92 -6.68
CA ARG A 128 -11.94 6.00 -7.56
C ARG A 128 -13.03 7.03 -7.86
N GLU A 129 -14.30 6.63 -7.95
CA GLU A 129 -15.42 7.55 -8.13
C GLU A 129 -15.67 8.47 -6.92
N ARG A 130 -15.19 8.08 -5.73
CA ARG A 130 -15.43 8.80 -4.47
C ARG A 130 -14.25 9.64 -4.01
N LEU A 131 -13.06 9.39 -4.54
CA LEU A 131 -11.83 10.05 -4.13
C LEU A 131 -11.46 11.17 -5.10
N SER A 132 -11.08 12.33 -4.57
CA SER A 132 -10.52 13.44 -5.36
C SER A 132 -9.00 13.35 -5.53
N ILE A 133 -8.39 12.27 -5.04
CA ILE A 133 -6.94 12.06 -4.99
C ILE A 133 -6.56 10.81 -5.77
N PRO A 134 -5.33 10.72 -6.32
CA PRO A 134 -4.92 9.57 -7.09
C PRO A 134 -4.89 8.30 -6.24
N LEU A 135 -5.50 7.24 -6.76
CA LEU A 135 -5.41 5.87 -6.24
C LEU A 135 -4.66 5.01 -7.27
N ILE A 136 -3.47 4.55 -6.89
CA ILE A 136 -2.60 3.72 -7.71
C ILE A 136 -2.59 2.30 -7.17
N THR A 137 -2.76 1.29 -8.01
CA THR A 137 -2.76 -0.13 -7.61
C THR A 137 -1.53 -0.86 -8.11
N GLY A 138 -1.38 -2.14 -7.74
CA GLY A 138 -0.41 -3.06 -8.33
C GLY A 138 0.97 -3.06 -7.67
N LEU A 139 1.11 -2.44 -6.51
CA LEU A 139 2.36 -2.53 -5.75
C LEU A 139 2.51 -3.95 -5.16
N ASP A 140 3.67 -4.57 -5.38
CA ASP A 140 4.05 -5.82 -4.69
C ASP A 140 4.39 -5.51 -3.21
N PHE A 141 3.35 -5.32 -2.38
CA PHE A 141 3.47 -5.03 -0.96
C PHE A 141 2.35 -5.72 -0.20
N GLY A 142 2.71 -6.60 0.73
CA GLY A 142 1.76 -7.30 1.58
C GLY A 142 2.23 -8.71 1.92
N HIS A 143 1.28 -9.65 1.93
CA HIS A 143 1.47 -11.03 2.36
C HIS A 143 1.89 -12.02 1.26
N GLU A 144 2.17 -11.53 0.05
CA GLU A 144 2.73 -12.35 -1.03
C GLU A 144 4.22 -12.66 -0.82
N PRO A 145 4.77 -13.71 -1.46
CA PRO A 145 6.22 -13.98 -1.42
C PRO A 145 7.06 -12.80 -1.91
N ARG A 146 6.53 -12.03 -2.87
CA ARG A 146 7.08 -10.76 -3.35
C ARG A 146 6.48 -9.62 -2.53
N THR A 147 7.32 -8.95 -1.75
CA THR A 147 6.89 -7.80 -0.94
C THR A 147 8.05 -6.82 -0.79
N VAL A 148 7.81 -5.54 -1.08
CA VAL A 148 8.80 -4.48 -0.87
C VAL A 148 8.88 -4.10 0.60
N THR A 149 9.98 -3.45 0.99
CA THR A 149 10.11 -2.88 2.33
C THR A 149 9.81 -1.39 2.27
N LEU A 150 8.82 -0.93 3.04
CA LEU A 150 8.40 0.46 3.13
C LEU A 150 8.76 1.03 4.50
N ALA A 151 9.43 2.19 4.52
CA ALA A 151 9.77 2.88 5.76
C ALA A 151 8.63 3.81 6.20
N LEU A 152 7.72 3.31 7.03
CA LEU A 152 6.60 4.10 7.55
C LEU A 152 7.10 5.29 8.38
N GLY A 153 6.57 6.48 8.13
CA GLY A 153 7.00 7.75 8.71
C GLY A 153 8.07 8.50 7.91
N ALA A 154 8.68 7.85 6.91
CA ALA A 154 9.64 8.47 6.00
C ALA A 154 8.96 9.46 5.04
N HIS A 155 9.76 10.30 4.37
CA HIS A 155 9.29 11.09 3.25
C HIS A 155 9.23 10.23 1.99
N ALA A 156 8.19 10.40 1.18
CA ALA A 156 8.08 9.74 -0.11
C ALA A 156 7.57 10.66 -1.21
N VAL A 157 8.01 10.39 -2.43
CA VAL A 157 7.55 11.00 -3.67
C VAL A 157 7.00 9.89 -4.56
N LEU A 158 5.73 10.00 -4.94
CA LEU A 158 5.04 9.10 -5.87
C LEU A 158 4.90 9.78 -7.22
N GLN A 159 5.38 9.12 -8.27
CA GLN A 159 5.19 9.51 -9.65
C GLN A 159 4.56 8.35 -10.43
N ASN A 160 3.43 8.61 -11.08
CA ASN A 160 2.80 7.67 -12.01
C ASN A 160 2.72 8.27 -13.41
N SER A 161 3.12 7.50 -14.42
CA SER A 161 3.18 7.94 -15.81
C SER A 161 2.94 6.77 -16.77
N GLN A 162 2.92 7.03 -18.07
CA GLN A 162 2.82 5.98 -19.09
C GLN A 162 3.99 4.99 -19.06
N ASN A 163 5.13 5.35 -18.47
CA ASN A 163 6.32 4.50 -18.38
C ASN A 163 6.33 3.60 -17.13
N GLY A 164 5.33 3.74 -16.26
CA GLY A 164 5.22 3.05 -14.98
C GLY A 164 5.16 4.00 -13.79
N THR A 165 5.18 3.39 -12.61
CA THR A 165 5.07 4.04 -11.32
C THR A 165 6.38 3.95 -10.54
N GLN A 166 6.76 5.04 -9.88
CA GLN A 166 7.94 5.14 -9.02
C GLN A 166 7.53 5.69 -7.66
N LEU A 167 8.03 5.07 -6.59
CA LEU A 167 7.91 5.55 -5.22
C LEU A 167 9.32 5.71 -4.65
N THR A 168 9.81 6.94 -4.58
CA THR A 168 11.11 7.28 -4.00
C THR A 168 10.95 7.62 -2.53
N ILE A 169 11.71 6.97 -1.65
CA ILE A 169 11.57 7.03 -0.19
C ILE A 169 12.90 7.48 0.42
N SER A 170 12.86 8.43 1.36
CA SER A 170 14.04 8.97 2.06
C SER A 170 13.72 9.48 3.47
N GLY A 171 14.77 9.70 4.26
CA GLY A 171 14.64 10.25 5.63
C GLY A 171 14.41 9.20 6.72
N HIS A 172 14.41 7.91 6.38
CA HIS A 172 14.44 6.81 7.34
C HIS A 172 15.86 6.53 7.83
N PRO A 173 16.02 5.94 9.04
CA PRO A 173 17.32 5.47 9.49
C PRO A 173 17.82 4.31 8.62
N PHE A 174 19.12 4.25 8.38
CA PHE A 174 19.78 3.23 7.58
C PHE A 174 21.08 2.76 8.25
N LEU A 175 21.55 1.58 7.87
CA LEU A 175 22.80 0.99 8.34
C LEU A 175 23.98 1.77 7.74
N LYS A 176 24.85 2.28 8.61
CA LYS A 176 26.12 2.89 8.21
C LYS A 176 27.11 1.76 7.91
N SER A 177 27.71 1.80 6.71
CA SER A 177 28.82 0.93 6.31
C SER A 177 30.08 1.24 7.09
#